data_AF-A0A5J6SN37-F1
#
_entry.id   AF-A0A5J6SN37-F1
#
_cell.length_a   1.000
_cell.length_b   1.000
_cell.length_c   1.000
_cell.angle_alpha   90.00
_cell.angle_beta   90.00
_cell.angle_gamma   90.00
#
_symmetry.space_group_name_H-M   'P 1'
#
loop_
_entity.id
_entity.type
_entity.pdbx_description
1 polymer ?
#
loop_
_entity_poly.entity_id
_entity_poly.type
_entity_poly.pdbx_seq_one_letter_code
_entity_poly.pdbx_strand_id
1 'polypeptide(L)' 'MAKSLQLQFETTTGKRLMVTVDDPKDSLTNTEIEVGMEAIIASNVFHVEGIPLSIVKSARVVERNVTQII' A
#
# COMPACT_ATOMS: atom_id res chain seq x y z
N MET A 1 5.38 13.27 13.27
CA MET A 1 6.00 12.61 12.09
C MET A 1 4.93 11.72 11.49
N ALA A 2 4.39 12.06 10.32
CA ALA A 2 3.37 11.24 9.68
C ALA A 2 4.04 10.45 8.55
N LYS A 3 4.55 9.27 8.87
CA LYS A 3 4.89 8.26 7.87
C LYS A 3 3.57 7.60 7.45
N SER A 4 3.35 7.49 6.16
CA SER A 4 2.24 6.70 5.60
C SER A 4 2.79 5.81 4.50
N LEU A 5 2.53 4.51 4.58
CA LEU A 5 2.87 3.56 3.54
C LEU A 5 1.69 3.48 2.57
N GLN A 6 1.93 3.79 1.31
CA GLN A 6 0.93 3.69 0.25
C GLN A 6 1.26 2.52 -0.65
N LEU A 7 0.37 1.53 -0.65
CA LEU A 7 0.42 0.34 -1.48
C LEU A 7 -0.59 0.49 -2.61
N GLN A 8 -0.14 0.44 -3.84
CA GLN A 8 -0.99 0.46 -5.02
C GLN A 8 -1.11 -0.94 -5.59
N PHE A 9 -2.35 -1.35 -5.80
CA PHE A 9 -2.71 -2.60 -6.42
C PHE A 9 -3.54 -2.33 -7.66
N GLU A 10 -3.52 -3.30 -8.57
CA GLU A 10 -4.32 -3.30 -9.78
C GLU A 10 -5.08 -4.63 -9.89
N THR A 11 -6.30 -4.55 -10.39
CA THR A 11 -7.15 -5.69 -10.68
C THR A 11 -6.95 -6.11 -12.14
N THR A 12 -7.40 -7.31 -12.50
CA THR A 12 -7.27 -7.86 -13.85
C THR A 12 -8.02 -7.03 -14.91
N THR A 13 -8.94 -6.17 -14.49
CA THR A 13 -9.69 -5.24 -15.35
C THR A 13 -9.05 -3.86 -15.48
N GLY A 14 -7.85 -3.66 -14.90
CA GLY A 14 -7.12 -2.40 -14.94
C GLY A 14 -7.59 -1.35 -13.91
N LYS A 15 -8.51 -1.71 -13.01
CA LYS A 15 -8.89 -0.83 -11.90
C LYS A 15 -7.83 -0.86 -10.81
N ARG A 16 -7.51 0.31 -10.27
CA ARG A 16 -6.46 0.49 -9.27
C ARG A 16 -7.06 0.74 -7.89
N LEU A 17 -6.48 0.11 -6.87
CA LEU A 17 -6.78 0.36 -5.46
C LEU A 17 -5.53 0.90 -4.78
N MET A 18 -5.69 1.95 -3.98
CA MET A 18 -4.64 2.46 -3.12
C MET A 18 -5.00 2.15 -1.67
N VAL A 19 -4.15 1.36 -1.01
CA VAL A 19 -4.22 1.09 0.42
C VAL A 19 -3.20 2.00 1.09
N THR A 20 -3.66 2.86 2.00
CA THR A 20 -2.78 3.70 2.81
C THR A 20 -2.76 3.13 4.22
N VAL A 21 -1.57 2.85 4.72
CA VAL A 21 -1.32 2.41 6.09
C VAL A 21 -0.63 3.56 6.80
N ASP A 22 -1.34 4.16 7.75
CA ASP A 22 -0.79 5.20 8.61
C ASP A 22 0.05 4.56 9.72
N ASP A 23 1.13 5.25 10.10
CA ASP A 23 2.12 4.77 11.06
C ASP A 23 2.72 3.38 10.71
N PRO A 24 3.31 3.24 9.51
CA PRO A 24 3.95 2.00 9.11
C PRO A 24 5.18 1.77 10.00
N LYS A 25 5.38 0.51 10.40
CA LYS A 25 6.48 0.10 11.28
C LYS A 25 7.82 0.59 10.73
N ASP A 26 8.62 1.30 11.54
CA ASP A 26 9.88 1.93 11.10
C ASP A 26 10.92 0.95 10.53
N SER A 27 10.84 -0.33 10.89
CA SER A 27 11.73 -1.39 10.42
C SER A 27 11.27 -2.06 9.13
N LEU A 28 10.26 -1.52 8.42
CA LEU A 28 9.74 -2.13 7.19
C LEU A 28 10.83 -2.17 6.12
N THR A 29 11.21 -3.39 5.76
CA THR A 29 12.11 -3.65 4.63
C THR A 29 11.30 -3.88 3.36
N ASN A 30 11.91 -3.66 2.20
CA ASN A 30 11.27 -3.92 0.91
C ASN A 30 10.67 -5.33 0.83
N THR A 31 11.35 -6.33 1.39
CA THR A 31 10.90 -7.71 1.45
C THR A 31 9.64 -7.88 2.30
N GLU A 32 9.56 -7.25 3.48
CA GLU A 32 8.34 -7.32 4.30
C GLU A 32 7.15 -6.65 3.61
N ILE A 33 7.39 -5.55 2.88
CA ILE A 33 6.36 -4.86 2.12
C ILE A 33 5.86 -5.76 0.98
N GLU A 34 6.75 -6.42 0.23
CA GLU A 34 6.38 -7.39 -0.80
C GLU A 34 5.59 -8.57 -0.22
N VAL A 35 6.07 -9.19 0.84
CA VAL A 35 5.38 -10.30 1.51
C VAL A 35 4.01 -9.86 2.02
N GLY A 36 3.90 -8.66 2.57
CA GLY A 36 2.62 -8.09 2.99
C GLY A 36 1.66 -7.84 1.82
N MET A 37 2.17 -7.32 0.70
CA MET A 37 1.38 -7.11 -0.52
C MET A 37 0.90 -8.44 -1.13
N GLU A 38 1.74 -9.46 -1.15
CA GLU A 38 1.35 -10.81 -1.57
C GLU A 38 0.32 -11.42 -0.64
N ALA A 39 0.49 -11.27 0.68
CA ALA A 39 -0.48 -11.74 1.67
C ALA A 39 -1.85 -11.05 1.53
N ILE A 40 -1.86 -9.76 1.17
CA ILE A 40 -3.08 -8.99 0.87
C ILE A 40 -3.82 -9.58 -0.34
N ILE A 41 -3.09 -9.90 -1.41
CA ILE A 41 -3.66 -10.54 -2.62
C ILE A 41 -4.14 -11.95 -2.28
N ALA A 42 -3.32 -12.74 -1.57
CA ALA A 42 -3.64 -14.12 -1.18
C ALA A 42 -4.84 -14.20 -0.22
N SER A 43 -5.00 -13.21 0.66
CA SER A 43 -6.16 -13.14 1.55
C SER A 43 -7.46 -12.87 0.78
N ASN A 44 -7.37 -12.35 -0.44
CA ASN A 44 -8.51 -12.07 -1.30
C ASN A 44 -9.59 -11.24 -0.58
N VAL A 45 -9.18 -10.33 0.31
CA VAL A 45 -10.10 -9.51 1.12
C VAL A 45 -10.48 -8.24 0.37
N PHE A 46 -9.55 -7.71 -0.41
CA PHE A 46 -9.73 -6.46 -1.13
C PHE A 46 -10.26 -6.72 -2.53
N HIS A 47 -11.40 -6.12 -2.81
CA HIS A 47 -12.06 -6.19 -4.11
C HIS A 47 -12.43 -4.79 -4.57
N VAL A 48 -12.21 -4.51 -5.85
CA VAL A 48 -12.71 -3.30 -6.50
C VAL A 48 -13.90 -3.72 -7.34
N GLU A 49 -15.10 -3.28 -6.95
CA GLU A 49 -16.35 -3.63 -7.66
C GLU A 49 -16.58 -5.15 -7.81
N GLY A 50 -16.20 -5.92 -6.78
CA GLY A 50 -16.33 -7.38 -6.80
C GLY A 50 -15.21 -8.13 -7.53
N ILE A 51 -14.20 -7.42 -8.05
CA ILE A 51 -13.04 -8.01 -8.69
C ILE A 51 -11.86 -7.99 -7.72
N PRO A 52 -11.23 -9.14 -7.46
CA PRO A 52 -10.10 -9.20 -6.53
C PRO A 52 -8.86 -8.52 -7.10
N LEU A 53 -7.99 -8.06 -6.20
CA LEU A 53 -6.65 -7.60 -6.56
C LEU A 53 -5.84 -8.76 -7.14
N SER A 54 -5.15 -8.52 -8.25
CA SER A 54 -4.34 -9.56 -8.91
C SER A 54 -2.90 -9.12 -9.17
N ILE A 55 -2.63 -7.81 -9.15
CA ILE A 55 -1.33 -7.24 -9.49
C ILE A 55 -0.90 -6.26 -8.41
N VAL A 56 0.33 -6.42 -7.92
CA VAL A 56 1.02 -5.38 -7.13
C VAL A 56 1.61 -4.36 -8.09
N LYS A 57 1.18 -3.10 -7.99
CA LYS A 57 1.54 -2.04 -8.94
C LYS A 57 2.74 -1.24 -8.46
N SER A 58 2.72 -0.81 -7.20
CA SER A 58 3.85 -0.13 -6.55
C SER A 58 3.62 -0.01 -5.04
N ALA A 59 4.70 0.06 -4.27
CA ALA A 59 4.67 0.49 -2.87
C ALA A 59 5.54 1.73 -2.70
N ARG A 60 5.05 2.72 -1.94
CA ARG A 60 5.81 3.92 -1.61
C ARG A 60 5.60 4.32 -0.17
N VAL A 61 6.69 4.61 0.53
CA VAL A 61 6.65 5.23 1.87
C VAL A 61 6.64 6.74 1.67
N VAL A 62 5.64 7.40 2.25
CA VAL A 62 5.50 8.85 2.23
C VAL A 62 5.80 9.38 3.63
N GLU A 63 6.92 10.08 3.79
CA GLU A 63 7.20 10.88 4.98
C GLU A 63 6.70 12.30 4.78
N ARG A 64 5.76 12.73 5.61
CA ARG A 64 5.32 14.12 5.63
C ARG A 64 5.97 14.85 6.79
N ASN A 65 7.02 15.60 6.48
CA ASN A 65 7.65 16.55 7.40
C ASN A 65 7.01 17.93 7.18
N VAL A 66 6.11 18.31 8.08
CA VAL A 66 5.49 19.65 8.08
C VAL A 66 6.28 20.51 9.06
N THR A 67 7.12 21.40 8.53
CA THR A 67 7.80 22.42 9.31
C THR A 67 7.12 23.75 9.03
N GLN A 68 6.39 24.27 10.01
CA GLN A 68 5.85 25.62 9.94
C GLN A 68 7.02 26.60 10.10
N ILE A 69 7.23 27.45 9.09
CA ILE A 69 8.36 28.39 9.05
C ILE A 69 7.92 29.80 9.51
N ILE A 70 6.61 30.04 9.67
CA ILE A 70 6.02 31.34 10.00
C ILE A 70 4.71 31.17 10.76
#